data_AF-E7GHY3-F1
#
_entry.id   AF-E7GHY3-F1
#
_cell.length_a   1.000
_cell.length_b   1.000
_cell.length_c   1.000
_cell.angle_alpha   90.00
_cell.angle_beta   90.00
_cell.angle_gamma   90.00
#
_symmetry.space_group_name_H-M   'P 1'
#
loop_
_entity.id
_entity.type
_entity.pdbx_description
1 polymer ?
#
loop_
_entity_poly.entity_id
_entity_poly.type
_entity_poly.pdbx_seq_one_letter_code
_entity_poly.pdbx_strand_id
1 'polypeptide(L)'
;MNWKAAIDKFEERRLAIWENMPQDVYDLSGGKVPGDTNVYGQYVTTMMYADSELRTLCDEVLFYMIETAKEGDVDLRTLIHFAKRILDYKAKFFVFTGVPMASELLFMYLEALDSVETLEEFVHLSNAALKYFNRHHMWVDLIIPWGVYNGFAKQDFAQYL
;
A
#
# COMPACT_ATOMS: atom_id res chain seq x y z
N MET A 1 -15.75 -9.53 -5.60
CA MET A 1 -15.55 -9.18 -7.03
C MET A 1 -14.87 -10.35 -7.77
N ASN A 2 -15.00 -10.50 -9.09
CA ASN A 2 -14.22 -11.47 -9.87
C ASN A 2 -12.76 -11.00 -10.08
N TRP A 3 -11.77 -11.90 -10.01
CA TRP A 3 -10.34 -11.55 -10.08
C TRP A 3 -9.93 -10.84 -11.37
N LYS A 4 -10.50 -11.20 -12.52
CA LYS A 4 -10.20 -10.54 -13.81
C LYS A 4 -10.72 -9.10 -13.81
N ALA A 5 -11.96 -8.91 -13.36
CA ALA A 5 -12.55 -7.58 -13.21
C ALA A 5 -11.76 -6.71 -12.21
N ALA A 6 -11.20 -7.32 -11.15
CA ALA A 6 -10.35 -6.62 -10.20
C ALA A 6 -9.01 -6.19 -10.84
N ILE A 7 -8.40 -7.02 -11.69
CA ILE A 7 -7.21 -6.63 -12.47
C ILE A 7 -7.50 -5.43 -13.36
N ASP A 8 -8.60 -5.48 -14.11
CA ASP A 8 -9.01 -4.37 -14.98
C ASP A 8 -9.21 -3.08 -14.16
N LYS A 9 -9.82 -3.20 -12.98
CA LYS A 9 -10.03 -2.07 -12.08
C LYS A 9 -8.71 -1.52 -11.51
N PHE A 10 -7.77 -2.39 -11.15
CA PHE A 10 -6.43 -1.96 -10.71
C PHE A 10 -5.71 -1.18 -11.81
N GLU A 11 -5.77 -1.67 -13.05
CA GLU A 11 -5.12 -1.01 -14.18
C GLU A 11 -5.78 0.34 -14.50
N GLU A 12 -7.12 0.39 -14.56
CA GLU A 12 -7.90 1.63 -14.70
C GLU A 12 -7.48 2.66 -13.65
N ARG A 13 -7.45 2.27 -12.38
CA ARG A 13 -7.13 3.17 -11.26
C ARG A 13 -5.66 3.57 -11.26
N ARG A 14 -4.74 2.67 -11.64
CA ARG A 14 -3.31 2.96 -11.77
C ARG A 14 -3.04 3.98 -12.86
N LEU A 15 -3.71 3.86 -14.01
CA LEU A 15 -3.59 4.81 -15.11
C LEU A 15 -4.20 6.17 -14.75
N ALA A 16 -5.33 6.20 -14.05
CA ALA A 16 -5.93 7.44 -13.58
C ALA A 16 -4.99 8.25 -12.67
N ILE A 17 -4.19 7.56 -11.84
CA ILE A 17 -3.21 8.17 -10.95
C ILE A 17 -1.78 8.18 -11.55
N TRP A 18 -1.63 7.90 -12.84
CA TRP A 18 -0.29 7.81 -13.43
C TRP A 18 0.39 9.16 -13.48
N GLU A 19 -0.31 10.23 -13.89
CA GLU A 19 0.26 11.59 -13.91
C GLU A 19 -0.44 12.52 -12.91
N ASN A 20 -1.58 12.09 -12.38
CA ASN A 20 -2.41 12.88 -11.47
C ASN A 20 -2.32 12.31 -10.06
N MET A 21 -2.05 13.18 -9.09
CA MET A 21 -2.07 12.80 -7.68
C MET A 21 -3.49 12.35 -7.28
N PRO A 22 -3.66 11.19 -6.60
CA PRO A 22 -4.96 10.78 -6.11
C PRO A 22 -5.45 11.73 -5.01
N GLN A 23 -6.77 11.88 -4.92
CA GLN A 23 -7.40 12.87 -4.05
C GLN A 23 -7.06 12.68 -2.57
N ASP A 24 -6.97 11.44 -2.10
CA ASP A 24 -6.59 11.15 -0.72
C ASP A 24 -5.17 11.62 -0.37
N VAL A 25 -4.22 11.44 -1.29
CA VAL A 25 -2.84 11.97 -1.12
C VAL A 25 -2.83 13.49 -1.19
N TYR A 26 -3.60 14.11 -2.08
CA TYR A 26 -3.72 15.57 -2.12
C TYR A 26 -4.27 16.12 -0.81
N ASP A 27 -5.33 15.52 -0.27
CA ASP A 27 -5.92 15.92 1.01
C ASP A 27 -4.96 15.70 2.18
N LEU A 28 -4.23 14.58 2.20
CA LEU A 28 -3.17 14.31 3.18
C LEU A 28 -2.04 15.34 3.11
N SER A 29 -1.64 15.79 1.92
CA SER A 29 -0.63 16.85 1.74
C SER A 29 -1.06 18.19 2.36
N GLY A 30 -2.37 18.42 2.48
CA GLY A 30 -2.97 19.59 3.12
C GLY A 30 -3.36 19.37 4.59
N GLY A 31 -3.02 18.22 5.18
CA GLY A 31 -3.36 17.87 6.57
C GLY A 31 -4.81 17.50 6.82
N LYS A 32 -5.58 17.21 5.76
CA LYS A 32 -6.96 16.71 5.90
C LYS A 32 -6.94 15.19 6.06
N VAL A 33 -6.95 14.73 7.30
CA VAL A 33 -6.89 13.31 7.63
C VAL A 33 -8.25 12.83 8.17
N PRO A 34 -8.83 11.72 7.66
CA PRO A 34 -10.02 11.13 8.22
C PRO A 34 -9.88 10.82 9.71
N GLY A 35 -10.93 11.11 10.48
CA GLY A 35 -10.95 10.86 11.92
C GLY A 35 -10.05 11.78 12.75
N ASP A 36 -9.49 12.84 12.16
CA ASP A 36 -8.55 13.75 12.81
C ASP A 36 -7.33 13.02 13.40
N THR A 37 -6.82 12.02 12.69
CA THR A 37 -5.65 11.26 13.13
C THR A 37 -4.40 12.14 13.11
N ASN A 38 -3.98 12.60 14.28
CA ASN A 38 -2.84 13.47 14.46
C ASN A 38 -2.12 13.18 15.79
N VAL A 39 -0.88 13.66 15.89
CA VAL A 39 -0.15 13.72 17.16
C VAL A 39 0.08 15.20 17.46
N TYR A 40 -0.42 15.68 18.60
CA TYR A 40 -0.32 17.08 19.04
C TYR A 40 -0.78 18.14 18.01
N GLY A 41 -1.76 17.80 17.16
CA GLY A 41 -2.25 18.68 16.09
C GLY A 41 -1.37 18.68 14.83
N GLN A 42 -0.39 17.77 14.71
CA GLN A 42 0.41 17.57 13.51
C GLN A 42 0.08 16.26 12.80
N TYR A 43 0.05 16.29 11.47
CA TYR A 43 -0.28 15.14 10.60
C TYR A 43 0.96 14.50 9.95
N VAL A 44 2.17 15.02 10.21
CA VAL A 44 3.41 14.53 9.58
C VAL A 44 3.70 13.08 9.95
N THR A 45 3.51 12.70 11.22
CA THR A 45 3.67 11.30 11.65
C THR A 45 2.64 10.39 10.99
N THR A 46 1.40 10.85 10.84
CA THR A 46 0.35 10.13 10.11
C THR A 46 0.74 9.91 8.65
N MET A 47 1.29 10.94 7.99
CA MET A 47 1.81 10.85 6.63
C MET A 47 2.99 9.89 6.51
N MET A 48 3.92 9.89 7.48
CA MET A 48 5.01 8.90 7.53
C MET A 48 4.50 7.47 7.70
N TYR A 49 3.44 7.25 8.47
CA TYR A 49 2.82 5.94 8.56
C TYR A 49 2.22 5.50 7.21
N ALA A 50 1.58 6.42 6.47
CA ALA A 50 1.08 6.13 5.14
C ALA A 50 2.21 5.67 4.19
N ASP A 51 3.35 6.39 4.20
CA ASP A 51 4.54 6.02 3.43
C ASP A 51 5.03 4.62 3.80
N SER A 52 5.32 4.41 5.09
CA SER A 52 5.91 3.16 5.55
C SER A 52 5.00 1.95 5.28
N GLU A 53 3.70 2.10 5.47
CA GLU A 53 2.76 1.00 5.32
C GLU A 53 2.46 0.67 3.86
N LEU A 54 2.38 1.68 2.98
CA LEU A 54 2.26 1.45 1.54
C LEU A 54 3.53 0.84 0.96
N ARG A 55 4.71 1.28 1.41
CA ARG A 55 5.99 0.67 1.02
C ARG A 55 6.01 -0.81 1.42
N THR A 56 5.78 -1.09 2.70
CA THR A 56 5.79 -2.45 3.28
C THR A 56 4.75 -3.36 2.62
N LEU A 57 3.58 -2.82 2.27
CA LEU A 57 2.58 -3.58 1.50
C LEU A 57 3.15 -4.05 0.16
N CYS A 58 3.96 -3.23 -0.50
CA CYS A 58 4.50 -3.52 -1.82
C CYS A 58 5.74 -4.41 -1.77
N ASP A 59 6.80 -3.98 -1.08
CA ASP A 59 8.13 -4.61 -1.14
C ASP A 59 8.27 -5.86 -0.27
N GLU A 60 7.47 -5.99 0.78
CA GLU A 60 7.46 -7.15 1.64
C GLU A 60 6.20 -7.99 1.41
N VAL A 61 5.02 -7.44 1.66
CA VAL A 61 3.81 -8.27 1.78
C VAL A 61 3.37 -8.85 0.43
N LEU A 62 3.06 -7.99 -0.55
CA LEU A 62 2.60 -8.45 -1.87
C LEU A 62 3.73 -9.13 -2.65
N PHE A 63 4.95 -8.59 -2.58
CA PHE A 63 6.11 -9.18 -3.24
C PHE A 63 6.36 -10.61 -2.76
N TYR A 64 6.51 -10.86 -1.46
CA TYR A 64 6.77 -12.22 -0.97
C TYR A 64 5.57 -13.15 -1.14
N MET A 65 4.33 -12.65 -1.10
CA MET A 65 3.17 -13.47 -1.48
C MET A 65 3.25 -13.95 -2.92
N ILE A 66 3.66 -13.07 -3.86
CA ILE A 66 3.83 -13.40 -5.26
C ILE A 66 4.98 -14.40 -5.46
N GLU A 67 6.14 -14.15 -4.86
CA GLU A 67 7.29 -15.05 -5.00
C GLU A 67 7.00 -16.43 -4.39
N THR A 68 6.37 -16.48 -3.22
CA THR A 68 5.93 -17.73 -2.59
C THR A 68 4.94 -18.50 -3.49
N ALA A 69 3.99 -17.81 -4.12
CA ALA A 69 3.05 -18.47 -5.03
C ALA A 69 3.74 -19.02 -6.30
N LYS A 70 4.82 -18.38 -6.77
CA LYS A 70 5.59 -18.83 -7.95
C LYS A 70 6.41 -20.10 -7.70
N GLU A 71 6.75 -20.41 -6.45
CA GLU A 71 7.42 -21.68 -6.10
C GLU A 71 6.55 -22.89 -6.44
N GLY A 72 5.23 -22.73 -6.40
CA GLY A 72 4.26 -23.71 -6.93
C GLY A 72 3.97 -24.90 -6.01
N ASP A 73 4.60 -24.96 -4.83
CA ASP A 73 4.46 -26.04 -3.85
C ASP A 73 3.59 -25.66 -2.64
N VAL A 74 3.12 -24.41 -2.58
CA VAL A 74 2.23 -23.92 -1.52
C VAL A 74 0.75 -24.20 -1.78
N ASP A 75 0.00 -24.50 -0.72
CA ASP A 75 -1.45 -24.61 -0.80
C ASP A 75 -2.10 -23.23 -0.98
N LEU A 76 -2.79 -23.05 -2.12
CA LEU A 76 -3.44 -21.78 -2.48
C LEU A 76 -4.42 -21.29 -1.39
N ARG A 77 -5.21 -22.20 -0.80
CA ARG A 77 -6.25 -21.80 0.16
C ARG A 77 -5.64 -21.32 1.47
N THR A 78 -4.56 -21.95 1.91
CA THR A 78 -3.75 -21.51 3.05
C THR A 78 -3.12 -20.14 2.76
N LEU A 79 -2.53 -19.95 1.57
CA LEU A 79 -1.94 -18.66 1.17
C LEU A 79 -2.98 -17.53 1.15
N ILE A 80 -4.15 -17.77 0.54
CA ILE A 80 -5.26 -16.80 0.53
C ILE A 80 -5.73 -16.49 1.96
N HIS A 81 -5.90 -17.50 2.81
CA HIS A 81 -6.35 -17.30 4.19
C HIS A 81 -5.37 -16.41 4.97
N PHE A 82 -4.08 -16.70 4.86
CA PHE A 82 -3.03 -15.92 5.52
C PHE A 82 -2.96 -14.49 4.96
N ALA A 83 -2.99 -14.34 3.64
CA ALA A 83 -3.00 -13.03 2.98
C ALA A 83 -4.16 -12.17 3.46
N LYS A 84 -5.38 -12.72 3.51
CA LYS A 84 -6.57 -11.97 3.96
C LYS A 84 -6.44 -11.49 5.40
N ARG A 85 -5.82 -12.27 6.29
CA ARG A 85 -5.63 -11.89 7.71
C ARG A 85 -4.67 -10.71 7.88
N ILE A 86 -3.54 -10.73 7.18
CA ILE A 86 -2.57 -9.64 7.23
C ILE A 86 -3.15 -8.36 6.62
N LEU A 87 -3.76 -8.51 5.44
CA LEU A 87 -4.17 -7.37 4.63
C LEU A 87 -5.47 -6.72 5.10
N ASP A 88 -6.38 -7.43 5.78
CA ASP A 88 -7.58 -6.82 6.39
C ASP A 88 -7.21 -5.75 7.42
N TYR A 89 -6.21 -6.01 8.26
CA TYR A 89 -5.71 -5.01 9.21
C TYR A 89 -5.10 -3.81 8.47
N LYS A 90 -4.23 -4.06 7.48
CA LYS A 90 -3.61 -2.99 6.69
C LYS A 90 -4.63 -2.13 5.96
N ALA A 91 -5.67 -2.73 5.39
CA ALA A 91 -6.74 -2.01 4.69
C ALA A 91 -7.43 -1.02 5.64
N LYS A 92 -7.75 -1.43 6.87
CA LYS A 92 -8.33 -0.55 7.89
C LYS A 92 -7.35 0.53 8.31
N PHE A 93 -6.08 0.19 8.44
CA PHE A 93 -5.04 1.13 8.84
C PHE A 93 -4.82 2.24 7.80
N PHE A 94 -5.01 1.97 6.51
CA PHE A 94 -4.92 3.00 5.47
C PHE A 94 -5.94 4.14 5.60
N VAL A 95 -7.11 3.89 6.18
CA VAL A 95 -8.06 4.97 6.51
C VAL A 95 -7.48 5.85 7.62
N PHE A 96 -6.91 5.22 8.65
CA PHE A 96 -6.25 5.90 9.76
C PHE A 96 -5.07 6.75 9.31
N THR A 97 -4.27 6.26 8.35
CA THR A 97 -3.10 7.00 7.83
C THR A 97 -3.44 8.04 6.76
N GLY A 98 -4.72 8.24 6.42
CA GLY A 98 -5.14 9.30 5.50
C GLY A 98 -5.13 8.93 4.02
N VAL A 99 -5.10 7.64 3.67
CA VAL A 99 -5.16 7.15 2.29
C VAL A 99 -6.35 6.19 2.07
N PRO A 100 -7.60 6.64 2.29
CA PRO A 100 -8.78 5.79 2.17
C PRO A 100 -8.99 5.19 0.77
N MET A 101 -8.50 5.80 -0.31
CA MET A 101 -8.63 5.19 -1.64
C MET A 101 -7.74 3.94 -1.75
N ALA A 102 -6.57 3.93 -1.09
CA ALA A 102 -5.77 2.72 -0.97
C ALA A 102 -6.48 1.63 -0.15
N SER A 103 -7.18 2.01 0.93
CA SER A 103 -8.03 1.10 1.73
C SER A 103 -9.10 0.42 0.87
N GLU A 104 -9.86 1.19 0.10
CA GLU A 104 -10.93 0.71 -0.79
C GLU A 104 -10.41 -0.32 -1.79
N LEU A 105 -9.29 -0.01 -2.44
CA LEU A 105 -8.67 -0.92 -3.42
C LEU A 105 -8.10 -2.18 -2.76
N LEU A 106 -7.62 -2.09 -1.50
CA LEU A 106 -7.13 -3.27 -0.80
C LEU A 106 -8.30 -4.18 -0.39
N PHE A 107 -9.42 -3.63 0.08
CA PHE A 107 -10.63 -4.42 0.32
C PHE A 107 -11.15 -5.09 -0.94
N MET A 108 -11.15 -4.38 -2.08
CA MET A 108 -11.49 -4.97 -3.38
C MET A 108 -10.60 -6.15 -3.73
N TYR A 109 -9.28 -6.06 -3.48
CA TYR A 109 -8.36 -7.18 -3.65
C TYR A 109 -8.70 -8.37 -2.74
N LEU A 110 -9.00 -8.12 -1.46
CA LEU A 110 -9.36 -9.17 -0.50
C LEU A 110 -10.63 -9.92 -0.89
N GLU A 111 -11.60 -9.23 -1.50
CA GLU A 111 -12.79 -9.86 -2.08
C GLU A 111 -12.47 -10.63 -3.36
N ALA A 112 -11.57 -10.11 -4.20
CA ALA A 112 -11.18 -10.74 -5.45
C ALA A 112 -10.43 -12.07 -5.23
N LEU A 113 -9.66 -12.17 -4.15
CA LEU A 113 -8.98 -13.39 -3.73
C LEU A 113 -9.94 -14.58 -3.55
N ASP A 114 -11.20 -14.35 -3.17
CA ASP A 114 -12.18 -15.43 -3.00
C ASP A 114 -12.56 -16.11 -4.33
N SER A 115 -12.33 -15.44 -5.45
CA SER A 115 -12.63 -15.96 -6.80
C SER A 115 -11.44 -16.62 -7.51
N VAL A 116 -10.28 -16.65 -6.87
CA VAL A 116 -9.06 -17.26 -7.41
C VAL A 116 -9.09 -18.78 -7.17
N GLU A 117 -8.73 -19.55 -8.20
CA GLU A 117 -8.74 -21.01 -8.19
C GLU A 117 -7.36 -21.64 -8.38
N THR A 118 -6.39 -20.88 -8.90
CA THR A 118 -5.01 -21.34 -9.12
C THR A 118 -3.96 -20.37 -8.57
N LEU A 119 -2.74 -20.87 -8.33
CA LEU A 119 -1.60 -20.01 -7.96
C LEU A 119 -1.24 -19.01 -9.06
N GLU A 120 -1.42 -19.38 -10.33
CA GLU A 120 -1.18 -18.49 -11.47
C GLU A 120 -2.13 -17.27 -11.43
N GLU A 121 -3.42 -17.50 -11.19
CA GLU A 121 -4.41 -16.44 -11.04
C GLU A 121 -4.13 -15.56 -9.82
N PHE A 122 -3.70 -16.17 -8.70
CA PHE A 122 -3.25 -15.44 -7.51
C PHE A 122 -2.10 -14.49 -7.86
N VAL A 123 -1.09 -14.99 -8.57
CA VAL A 123 0.07 -14.21 -9.02
C VAL A 123 -0.37 -13.06 -9.93
N HIS A 124 -1.27 -13.30 -10.89
CA HIS A 124 -1.76 -12.25 -11.79
C HIS A 124 -2.51 -11.14 -11.05
N LEU A 125 -3.46 -11.52 -10.18
CA LEU A 125 -4.22 -10.55 -9.38
C LEU A 125 -3.31 -9.74 -8.45
N SER A 126 -2.41 -10.42 -7.74
CA SER A 126 -1.47 -9.81 -6.79
C SER A 126 -0.50 -8.86 -7.49
N ASN A 127 -0.02 -9.19 -8.69
CA ASN A 127 0.83 -8.30 -9.47
C ASN A 127 0.10 -7.03 -9.92
N ALA A 128 -1.18 -7.11 -10.28
CA ALA A 128 -1.98 -5.93 -10.63
C ALA A 128 -2.15 -5.00 -9.42
N ALA A 129 -2.46 -5.58 -8.25
CA ALA A 129 -2.51 -4.85 -6.98
C ALA A 129 -1.15 -4.19 -6.65
N LEU A 130 -0.05 -4.95 -6.72
CA LEU A 130 1.30 -4.47 -6.45
C LEU A 130 1.67 -3.25 -7.32
N LYS A 131 1.34 -3.27 -8.62
CA LYS A 131 1.61 -2.15 -9.54
C LYS A 131 0.82 -0.90 -9.16
N TYR A 132 -0.44 -1.05 -8.77
CA TYR A 132 -1.27 0.06 -8.32
C TYR A 132 -0.73 0.66 -7.01
N PHE A 133 -0.50 -0.17 -6.00
CA PHE A 133 -0.06 0.30 -4.68
C PHE A 133 1.34 0.92 -4.73
N ASN A 134 2.25 0.41 -5.56
CA ASN A 134 3.54 1.07 -5.79
C ASN A 134 3.36 2.46 -6.38
N ARG A 135 2.43 2.65 -7.33
CA ARG A 135 2.17 3.97 -7.90
C ARG A 135 1.55 4.93 -6.88
N HIS A 136 0.63 4.44 -6.04
CA HIS A 136 0.04 5.23 -4.95
C HIS A 136 1.13 5.62 -3.92
N HIS A 137 1.95 4.67 -3.50
CA HIS A 137 3.12 4.89 -2.63
C HIS A 137 4.03 6.02 -3.16
N MET A 138 4.37 6.02 -4.46
CA MET A 138 5.19 7.09 -5.05
C MET A 138 4.59 8.49 -4.87
N TRP A 139 3.26 8.63 -4.85
CA TRP A 139 2.63 9.91 -4.58
C TRP A 139 2.71 10.29 -3.09
N VAL A 140 2.59 9.32 -2.19
CA VAL A 140 2.76 9.55 -0.76
C VAL A 140 4.20 9.95 -0.44
N ASP A 141 5.19 9.24 -1.00
CA ASP A 141 6.61 9.58 -0.88
C ASP A 141 6.89 11.02 -1.38
N LEU A 142 6.25 11.43 -2.48
CA LEU A 142 6.41 12.77 -3.05
C LEU A 142 5.94 13.90 -2.11
N ILE A 143 4.89 13.66 -1.33
CA ILE A 143 4.34 14.69 -0.42
C ILE A 143 5.06 14.75 0.93
N ILE A 144 5.93 13.80 1.23
CA ILE A 144 6.74 13.85 2.45
C ILE A 144 7.59 15.13 2.41
N PRO A 145 7.62 15.91 3.51
CA PRO A 145 8.39 17.15 3.56
C PRO A 145 9.88 16.87 3.78
N TRP A 146 10.52 16.16 2.85
CA TRP A 146 11.92 15.73 2.94
C TRP A 146 12.89 16.87 3.29
N GLY A 147 12.59 18.09 2.83
CA GLY A 147 13.37 19.29 3.14
C GLY A 147 13.44 19.66 4.63
N VAL A 148 12.44 19.28 5.44
CA VAL A 148 12.46 19.46 6.91
C VAL A 148 13.57 18.60 7.54
N TYR A 149 13.82 17.42 6.99
CA TYR A 149 14.82 16.51 7.53
C TYR A 149 16.26 16.99 7.32
N ASN A 150 16.48 18.01 6.48
CA ASN A 150 17.79 18.66 6.37
C ASN A 150 18.27 19.27 7.71
N GLY A 151 17.36 19.55 8.64
CA GLY A 151 17.69 19.97 10.00
C GLY A 151 18.28 18.86 10.89
N PHE A 152 18.24 17.60 10.43
CA PHE A 152 18.64 16.40 11.19
C PHE A 152 19.79 15.67 10.48
N ALA A 153 20.84 16.40 10.09
CA ALA A 153 22.00 15.83 9.41
C ALA A 153 22.71 14.78 10.29
N LYS A 154 23.14 13.68 9.64
CA LYS A 154 23.95 12.63 10.28
C LYS A 154 25.20 13.24 10.91
N GLN A 155 25.41 12.96 12.19
CA GLN A 155 26.64 13.36 12.88
C GLN A 155 27.77 12.40 12.52
N ASP A 156 28.98 12.93 12.41
CA ASP A 156 30.17 12.11 12.19
C ASP A 156 30.57 11.41 13.50
N PHE A 157 30.30 10.10 13.55
CA PHE A 157 30.70 9.22 14.65
C PHE A 157 31.89 8.34 14.27
N ALA A 158 32.62 8.62 13.19
CA ALA A 158 33.82 7.87 12.82
C ALA A 158 34.88 7.84 13.95
N GLN A 159 34.83 8.82 14.86
CA GLN A 159 35.67 8.85 16.07
C GLN A 159 35.26 7.85 17.17
N TYR A 160 34.11 7.17 17.04
CA TYR A 160 33.59 6.18 17.99
C TYR A 160 33.49 4.76 17.40
N LEU A 161 33.95 4.56 16.16
CA LEU A 161 34.10 3.26 15.48
C LEU A 161 35.58 2.87 15.47
#